data_AF-A0A0Q7KP96-F1
#
_entry.id   AF-A0A0Q7KP96-F1
#
_cell.length_a   1.000
_cell.length_b   1.000
_cell.length_c   1.000
_cell.angle_alpha   90.00
_cell.angle_beta   90.00
_cell.angle_gamma   90.00
#
_symmetry.space_group_name_H-M   'P 1'
#
loop_
_entity.id
_entity.type
_entity.pdbx_description
1 polymer ?
#
loop_
_entity_poly.entity_id
_entity_poly.type
_entity_poly.pdbx_seq_one_letter_code
_entity_poly.pdbx_strand_id
1 'polypeptide(L)'
;MSGSAVTKHVFVTGGVASSLGKGLTASSLGRLLKSRGLRVTMQKLDPYLNVDPGTMNPFQHGEVFVTEDGAETDLDVGHYERFLDVDLSGKANVTTGQVYSEVIAKERRGDYLGDTVQVIPHITNEIKSRIRAMSGPDVDVVITEIGGTVGDIESLPFLEAARQVRHDVGRGNVFFLHVSLVPYIGPSQELKTKPTQHSVAALRSIGIQPDAIVCRADREIPESMKRKISLMCDVDEEAVVTASDAPSIYDIPKVLHRQGLDAYVVRRLDLPFRDVDWTQWDELLRRVHQPAEEVTIALVGKYIDLPDAYLSVGEALRAGGFAHDARIRLRWVGSDDCETESGAAQHLGDVDGICVPGGFGIRGIEGKLGALTYARERGIPVLGLCLGLQCMVIEYARNVAGIAGASSSEFDAATRHPVVATMAEQLAIVDGEGDLGGTMRLGSYPASLDAGSVVAEAYGSTSVDERHRHRYEVNNAYRGQLAEAGLVFSGTSPDGTLVEFVELPREVHPYYVATQAHPELKSRPTKAHPLFAGLIGAALDRQRETRLPVEQAVGHVEQVDA
;
A
#
# COMPACT_ATOMS: atom_id res chain seq x y z
N MET A 1 -15.82 -17.11 -33.46
CA MET A 1 -16.53 -17.14 -32.17
C MET A 1 -15.63 -17.87 -31.18
N SER A 2 -14.74 -17.17 -30.48
CA SER A 2 -13.91 -17.79 -29.43
C SER A 2 -14.85 -18.12 -28.26
N GLY A 3 -14.93 -19.38 -27.87
CA GLY A 3 -15.68 -19.79 -26.68
C GLY A 3 -15.27 -18.91 -25.50
N SER A 4 -16.24 -18.45 -24.71
CA SER A 4 -15.99 -17.75 -23.44
C SER A 4 -14.97 -18.58 -22.65
N ALA A 5 -13.73 -18.08 -22.56
CA ALA A 5 -12.68 -18.77 -21.84
C ALA A 5 -13.03 -18.74 -20.36
N VAL A 6 -13.08 -19.90 -19.71
CA VAL A 6 -13.33 -20.01 -18.27
C VAL A 6 -12.16 -19.35 -17.54
N THR A 7 -12.45 -18.33 -16.73
CA THR A 7 -11.47 -17.69 -15.84
C THR A 7 -10.77 -18.74 -14.98
N LYS A 8 -9.44 -18.68 -14.95
CA LYS A 8 -8.60 -19.60 -14.17
C LYS A 8 -8.41 -19.06 -12.75
N HIS A 9 -8.30 -19.96 -11.77
CA HIS A 9 -8.03 -19.60 -10.38
C HIS A 9 -6.66 -20.11 -9.94
N VAL A 10 -5.84 -19.23 -9.38
CA VAL A 10 -4.56 -19.58 -8.74
C VAL A 10 -4.73 -19.33 -7.25
N PHE A 11 -4.80 -20.38 -6.44
CA PHE A 11 -4.85 -20.27 -4.98
C PHE A 11 -3.44 -20.29 -4.41
N VAL A 12 -3.07 -19.26 -3.65
CA VAL A 12 -1.77 -19.17 -2.98
C VAL A 12 -1.96 -19.47 -1.49
N THR A 13 -1.28 -20.50 -0.99
CA THR A 13 -1.39 -20.97 0.39
C THR A 13 -0.05 -20.89 1.12
N GLY A 14 -0.11 -20.76 2.45
CA GLY A 14 1.07 -20.66 3.32
C GLY A 14 1.34 -21.90 4.13
N GLY A 15 2.60 -22.23 4.34
CA GLY A 15 3.03 -23.36 5.13
C GLY A 15 4.16 -23.01 6.10
N VAL A 16 4.35 -23.84 7.12
CA VAL A 16 5.42 -23.73 8.14
C VAL A 16 5.30 -22.53 9.08
N ALA A 17 5.22 -21.30 8.56
CA ALA A 17 5.13 -20.08 9.35
C ALA A 17 4.41 -18.96 8.58
N SER A 18 3.91 -17.96 9.30
CA SER A 18 3.45 -16.69 8.72
C SER A 18 4.64 -15.81 8.31
N SER A 19 4.37 -14.69 7.64
CA SER A 19 5.37 -13.69 7.22
C SER A 19 6.46 -14.18 6.25
N LEU A 20 6.23 -15.29 5.54
CA LEU A 20 7.10 -15.79 4.47
C LEU A 20 7.01 -15.00 3.15
N GLY A 21 6.28 -13.88 3.12
CA GLY A 21 6.07 -13.08 1.91
C GLY A 21 5.18 -13.76 0.86
N LYS A 22 4.05 -14.33 1.29
CA LYS A 22 3.04 -14.94 0.40
C LYS A 22 2.45 -13.90 -0.55
N GLY A 23 1.97 -12.78 -0.02
CA GLY A 23 1.43 -11.66 -0.80
C GLY A 23 2.42 -11.14 -1.84
N LEU A 24 3.69 -10.95 -1.48
CA LEU A 24 4.72 -10.53 -2.45
C LEU A 24 5.00 -11.58 -3.53
N THR A 25 4.99 -12.87 -3.18
CA THR A 25 5.14 -13.96 -4.16
C THR A 25 3.96 -13.99 -5.12
N ALA A 26 2.73 -13.88 -4.60
CA ALA A 26 1.50 -13.81 -5.38
C ALA A 26 1.48 -12.58 -6.29
N SER A 27 1.85 -11.42 -5.77
CA SER A 27 1.93 -10.14 -6.50
C SER A 27 2.95 -10.21 -7.63
N SER A 28 4.10 -10.82 -7.37
CA SER A 28 5.16 -11.00 -8.37
C SER A 28 4.75 -11.96 -9.48
N LEU A 29 4.05 -13.06 -9.15
CA LEU A 29 3.44 -13.93 -10.15
C LEU A 29 2.38 -13.16 -10.96
N GLY A 30 1.54 -12.38 -10.30
CA GLY A 30 0.55 -11.52 -10.95
C GLY A 30 1.18 -10.55 -11.95
N ARG A 31 2.28 -9.89 -11.56
CA ARG A 31 3.05 -9.01 -12.45
C ARG A 31 3.61 -9.75 -13.65
N LEU A 32 4.18 -10.95 -13.47
CA LEU A 32 4.70 -11.76 -14.57
C LEU A 32 3.60 -12.15 -15.55
N LEU A 33 2.45 -12.63 -15.05
CA LEU A 33 1.32 -13.00 -15.88
C LEU A 33 0.73 -11.78 -16.62
N LYS A 34 0.62 -10.61 -15.97
CA LYS A 34 0.22 -9.36 -16.64
C LYS A 34 1.22 -8.94 -17.71
N SER A 35 2.52 -9.11 -17.45
CA SER A 35 3.59 -8.80 -18.41
C SER A 35 3.65 -9.78 -19.59
N ARG A 36 2.97 -10.94 -19.50
CA ARG A 36 2.67 -11.84 -20.63
C ARG A 36 1.38 -11.45 -21.39
N GLY A 37 0.75 -10.33 -21.02
CA GLY A 37 -0.48 -9.83 -21.64
C GLY A 37 -1.77 -10.51 -21.18
N LEU A 38 -1.75 -11.19 -20.02
CA LEU A 38 -2.96 -11.75 -19.40
C LEU A 38 -3.66 -10.70 -18.54
N ARG A 39 -4.99 -10.78 -18.46
CA ARG A 39 -5.82 -9.95 -17.58
C ARG A 39 -5.91 -10.63 -16.22
N VAL A 40 -5.17 -10.09 -15.25
CA VAL A 40 -5.01 -10.67 -13.92
C VAL A 40 -5.70 -9.77 -12.89
N THR A 41 -6.43 -10.39 -11.97
CA THR A 41 -6.93 -9.74 -10.75
C THR A 41 -6.52 -10.56 -9.53
N MET A 42 -6.56 -9.94 -8.35
CA MET A 42 -6.07 -10.52 -7.10
C MET A 42 -7.07 -10.35 -5.97
N GLN A 43 -7.07 -11.31 -5.04
CA GLN A 43 -7.92 -11.32 -3.86
C GLN A 43 -7.18 -11.89 -2.66
N LYS A 44 -7.40 -11.31 -1.48
CA LYS A 44 -6.93 -11.77 -0.18
C LYS A 44 -8.11 -12.33 0.63
N LEU A 45 -7.95 -13.53 1.17
CA LEU A 45 -8.86 -14.09 2.19
C LEU A 45 -8.17 -14.01 3.56
N ASP A 46 -8.69 -13.18 4.45
CA ASP A 46 -8.13 -12.94 5.77
C ASP A 46 -8.89 -13.71 6.87
N PRO A 47 -8.19 -14.51 7.68
CA PRO A 47 -8.83 -15.37 8.67
C PRO A 47 -9.32 -14.66 9.93
N TYR A 48 -8.98 -13.38 10.11
CA TYR A 48 -9.41 -12.60 11.28
C TYR A 48 -10.92 -12.26 11.25
N LEU A 49 -11.47 -12.02 12.45
CA LEU A 49 -12.90 -11.78 12.67
C LEU A 49 -13.34 -10.32 12.48
N ASN A 50 -12.41 -9.37 12.45
CA ASN A 50 -12.74 -7.99 12.10
C ASN A 50 -13.40 -7.96 10.71
N VAL A 51 -14.52 -7.24 10.58
CA VAL A 51 -15.25 -7.12 9.30
C VAL A 51 -14.41 -6.33 8.29
N ASP A 52 -13.67 -5.36 8.78
CA ASP A 52 -12.66 -4.57 8.09
C ASP A 52 -11.51 -4.30 9.07
N PRO A 53 -10.30 -3.95 8.57
CA PRO A 53 -9.18 -3.64 9.44
C PRO A 53 -9.26 -2.23 10.04
N GLY A 54 -10.32 -1.45 9.78
CA GLY A 54 -10.45 -0.06 10.22
C GLY A 54 -10.46 0.11 11.75
N THR A 55 -10.84 -0.95 12.47
CA THR A 55 -10.83 -1.04 13.93
C THR A 55 -9.54 -1.59 14.52
N MET A 56 -8.61 -2.04 13.68
CA MET A 56 -7.36 -2.65 14.13
C MET A 56 -6.32 -1.59 14.46
N ASN A 57 -5.45 -1.91 15.42
CA ASN A 57 -4.31 -1.07 15.72
C ASN A 57 -3.27 -1.19 14.60
N PRO A 58 -2.84 -0.09 13.95
CA PRO A 58 -1.82 -0.13 12.91
C PRO A 58 -0.50 -0.78 13.34
N PHE A 59 -0.16 -0.74 14.64
CA PHE A 59 1.03 -1.44 15.17
C PHE A 59 0.94 -2.97 15.16
N GLN A 60 -0.25 -3.54 15.01
CA GLN A 60 -0.43 -4.99 15.03
C GLN A 60 -0.64 -5.54 13.63
N HIS A 61 -1.17 -4.73 12.72
CA HIS A 61 -1.64 -5.19 11.41
C HIS A 61 -1.08 -4.39 10.23
N GLY A 62 -0.25 -3.37 10.48
CA GLY A 62 0.21 -2.44 9.46
C GLY A 62 -0.87 -1.44 9.04
N GLU A 63 -0.69 -0.83 7.88
CA GLU A 63 -1.64 0.15 7.34
C GLU A 63 -3.00 -0.47 6.98
N VAL A 64 -4.03 0.38 6.98
CA VAL A 64 -5.31 0.09 6.33
C VAL A 64 -5.25 0.64 4.92
N PHE A 65 -5.42 -0.22 3.92
CA PHE A 65 -5.50 0.20 2.53
C PHE A 65 -6.94 0.60 2.19
N VAL A 66 -7.12 1.62 1.35
CA VAL A 66 -8.45 2.04 0.87
C VAL A 66 -8.49 1.94 -0.64
N THR A 67 -9.55 1.32 -1.15
CA THR A 67 -9.81 1.13 -2.58
C THR A 67 -10.65 2.29 -3.15
N GLU A 68 -10.74 2.39 -4.49
CA GLU A 68 -11.53 3.45 -5.13
C GLU A 68 -13.02 3.42 -4.70
N ASP A 69 -13.58 2.23 -4.46
CA ASP A 69 -14.98 2.04 -4.02
C ASP A 69 -15.20 2.27 -2.51
N GLY A 70 -14.16 2.68 -1.78
CA GLY A 70 -14.24 3.07 -0.38
C GLY A 70 -14.18 1.92 0.61
N ALA A 71 -13.84 0.71 0.18
CA ALA A 71 -13.60 -0.38 1.11
C ALA A 71 -12.25 -0.19 1.82
N GLU A 72 -12.27 -0.29 3.15
CA GLU A 72 -11.10 -0.45 4.00
C GLU A 72 -10.66 -1.93 3.96
N THR A 73 -9.43 -2.17 3.53
CA THR A 73 -8.90 -3.51 3.27
C THR A 73 -7.53 -3.71 3.91
N ASP A 74 -7.13 -4.97 3.99
CA ASP A 74 -5.77 -5.35 4.34
C ASP A 74 -4.70 -4.74 3.40
N LEU A 75 -3.49 -4.54 3.92
CA LEU A 75 -2.38 -3.93 3.21
C LEU A 75 -1.92 -4.73 1.98
N ASP A 76 -2.22 -6.03 1.92
CA ASP A 76 -1.86 -6.86 0.76
C ASP A 76 -2.59 -6.41 -0.51
N VAL A 77 -3.79 -5.83 -0.41
CA VAL A 77 -4.48 -5.23 -1.56
C VAL A 77 -3.63 -4.12 -2.18
N GLY A 78 -2.93 -3.34 -1.36
CA GLY A 78 -1.97 -2.35 -1.83
C GLY A 78 -0.79 -2.96 -2.57
N HIS A 79 -0.27 -4.11 -2.13
CA HIS A 79 0.76 -4.83 -2.89
C HIS A 79 0.24 -5.29 -4.25
N TYR A 80 -1.00 -5.80 -4.29
CA TYR A 80 -1.60 -6.26 -5.53
C TYR A 80 -1.76 -5.10 -6.51
N GLU A 81 -2.32 -3.96 -6.08
CA GLU A 81 -2.45 -2.78 -6.93
C GLU A 81 -1.08 -2.26 -7.41
N ARG A 82 -0.07 -2.21 -6.53
CA ARG A 82 1.29 -1.75 -6.87
C ARG A 82 1.97 -2.62 -7.93
N PHE A 83 1.84 -3.94 -7.83
CA PHE A 83 2.47 -4.86 -8.78
C PHE A 83 1.67 -5.02 -10.07
N LEU A 84 0.34 -5.00 -9.97
CA LEU A 84 -0.52 -5.13 -11.12
C LEU A 84 -0.70 -3.82 -11.87
N ASP A 85 -0.56 -2.65 -11.26
CA ASP A 85 -0.95 -1.37 -11.87
C ASP A 85 -2.41 -1.42 -12.36
N VAL A 86 -3.31 -1.79 -11.46
CA VAL A 86 -4.78 -1.78 -11.62
C VAL A 86 -5.41 -1.39 -10.30
N ASP A 87 -6.58 -0.76 -10.36
CA ASP A 87 -7.38 -0.49 -9.16
C ASP A 87 -8.25 -1.70 -8.85
N LEU A 88 -8.21 -2.13 -7.59
CA LEU A 88 -9.02 -3.22 -7.07
C LEU A 88 -10.23 -2.64 -6.33
N SER A 89 -11.28 -3.45 -6.25
CA SER A 89 -12.49 -3.15 -5.51
C SER A 89 -12.44 -3.82 -4.13
N GLY A 90 -13.29 -3.41 -3.18
CA GLY A 90 -13.44 -4.07 -1.89
C GLY A 90 -13.66 -5.58 -1.94
N LYS A 91 -14.14 -6.14 -3.08
CA LYS A 91 -14.25 -7.59 -3.30
C LYS A 91 -12.89 -8.31 -3.25
N ALA A 92 -11.79 -7.59 -3.46
CA ALA A 92 -10.43 -8.10 -3.38
C ALA A 92 -9.98 -8.42 -1.95
N ASN A 93 -10.77 -8.08 -0.91
CA ASN A 93 -10.50 -8.49 0.45
C ASN A 93 -11.74 -9.13 1.08
N VAL A 94 -11.56 -10.34 1.60
CA VAL A 94 -12.64 -11.11 2.24
C VAL A 94 -12.16 -11.53 3.61
N THR A 95 -12.90 -11.19 4.66
CA THR A 95 -12.54 -11.57 6.03
C THR A 95 -13.49 -12.64 6.58
N THR A 96 -13.04 -13.41 7.57
CA THR A 96 -13.94 -14.30 8.34
C THR A 96 -15.09 -13.50 8.94
N GLY A 97 -14.83 -12.29 9.44
CA GLY A 97 -15.85 -11.36 9.96
C GLY A 97 -16.98 -11.10 8.98
N GLN A 98 -16.67 -10.74 7.74
CA GLN A 98 -17.65 -10.47 6.68
C GLN A 98 -18.47 -11.70 6.32
N VAL A 99 -17.81 -12.86 6.21
CA VAL A 99 -18.45 -14.12 5.83
C VAL A 99 -19.45 -14.55 6.90
N TYR A 100 -19.02 -14.54 8.16
CA TYR A 100 -19.87 -14.98 9.27
C TYR A 100 -21.01 -13.99 9.53
N SER A 101 -20.76 -12.68 9.47
CA SER A 101 -21.80 -11.68 9.66
C SER A 101 -22.89 -11.79 8.59
N GLU A 102 -22.53 -11.98 7.32
CA GLU A 102 -23.49 -12.14 6.22
C GLU A 102 -24.30 -13.44 6.36
N VAL A 103 -23.65 -14.56 6.67
CA VAL A 103 -24.35 -15.85 6.85
C VAL A 103 -25.31 -15.80 8.04
N ILE A 104 -24.93 -15.18 9.16
CA ILE A 104 -25.80 -15.00 10.32
C ILE A 104 -26.96 -14.05 9.99
N ALA A 105 -26.71 -12.97 9.25
CA ALA A 105 -27.77 -12.05 8.83
C ALA A 105 -28.79 -12.72 7.90
N LYS A 106 -28.35 -13.52 6.92
CA LYS A 106 -29.21 -14.34 6.06
C LYS A 106 -30.08 -15.31 6.87
N GLU A 107 -29.49 -15.96 7.86
CA GLU A 107 -30.20 -16.87 8.75
C GLU A 107 -31.30 -16.16 9.53
N ARG A 108 -31.01 -15.00 10.13
CA ARG A 108 -32.00 -14.20 10.87
C ARG A 108 -33.14 -13.66 10.01
N ARG A 109 -32.90 -13.41 8.71
CA ARG A 109 -33.94 -13.00 7.75
C ARG A 109 -34.81 -14.15 7.26
N GLY A 110 -34.42 -15.40 7.54
CA GLY A 110 -35.11 -16.60 7.07
C GLY A 110 -34.72 -17.04 5.66
N ASP A 111 -33.59 -16.55 5.11
CA ASP A 111 -33.14 -16.83 3.75
C ASP A 111 -32.80 -18.33 3.54
N TYR A 112 -32.55 -19.06 4.62
CA TYR A 112 -32.31 -20.53 4.61
C TYR A 112 -33.55 -21.37 4.90
N LEU A 113 -34.76 -20.78 4.91
CA LEU A 113 -36.05 -21.50 4.96
C LEU A 113 -36.21 -22.51 6.11
N GLY A 114 -35.55 -22.28 7.25
CA GLY A 114 -35.59 -23.15 8.43
C GLY A 114 -34.52 -24.24 8.46
N ASP A 115 -33.60 -24.28 7.49
CA ASP A 115 -32.47 -25.19 7.50
C ASP A 115 -31.50 -24.90 8.67
N THR A 116 -30.83 -25.96 9.14
CA THR A 116 -29.74 -25.80 10.11
C THR A 116 -28.51 -25.20 9.41
N VAL A 117 -28.13 -23.98 9.80
CA VAL A 117 -26.95 -23.31 9.26
C VAL A 117 -25.66 -23.91 9.85
N GLN A 118 -24.71 -24.22 8.98
CA GLN A 118 -23.50 -24.98 9.27
C GLN A 118 -22.29 -24.38 8.53
N VAL A 119 -21.07 -24.66 9.00
CA VAL A 119 -19.84 -24.26 8.29
C VAL A 119 -19.81 -24.81 6.87
N ILE A 120 -20.11 -26.09 6.70
CA ILE A 120 -20.34 -26.71 5.40
C ILE A 120 -21.83 -27.06 5.32
N PRO A 121 -22.59 -26.57 4.31
CA PRO A 121 -22.09 -25.84 3.15
C PRO A 121 -22.12 -24.31 3.30
N HIS A 122 -22.82 -23.73 4.29
CA HIS A 122 -23.22 -22.31 4.26
C HIS A 122 -22.05 -21.31 4.31
N ILE A 123 -21.12 -21.46 5.27
CA ILE A 123 -19.93 -20.60 5.35
C ILE A 123 -19.04 -20.81 4.13
N THR A 124 -18.79 -22.07 3.74
CA THR A 124 -17.98 -22.37 2.56
C THR A 124 -18.61 -21.83 1.28
N ASN A 125 -19.95 -21.86 1.13
CA ASN A 125 -20.66 -21.34 -0.03
C ASN A 125 -20.57 -19.81 -0.11
N GLU A 126 -20.64 -19.10 1.02
CA GLU A 126 -20.42 -17.66 1.06
C GLU A 126 -19.00 -17.30 0.62
N ILE A 127 -17.98 -18.03 1.12
CA ILE A 127 -16.59 -17.86 0.69
C ILE A 127 -16.44 -18.14 -0.82
N LYS A 128 -16.98 -19.26 -1.31
CA LYS A 128 -16.95 -19.61 -2.74
C LYS A 128 -17.61 -18.54 -3.60
N SER A 129 -18.75 -18.00 -3.15
CA SER A 129 -19.46 -16.93 -3.84
C SER A 129 -18.54 -15.71 -4.01
N ARG A 130 -17.83 -15.30 -2.96
CA ARG A 130 -16.88 -14.17 -2.99
C ARG A 130 -15.67 -14.44 -3.88
N ILE A 131 -15.13 -15.67 -3.89
CA ILE A 131 -14.05 -16.05 -4.81
C ILE A 131 -14.52 -15.99 -6.26
N ARG A 132 -15.71 -16.51 -6.55
CA ARG A 132 -16.28 -16.56 -7.91
C ARG A 132 -16.72 -15.19 -8.40
N ALA A 133 -17.05 -14.26 -7.50
CA ALA A 133 -17.38 -12.87 -7.82
C ALA A 133 -16.20 -12.08 -8.41
N MET A 134 -14.96 -12.57 -8.28
CA MET A 134 -13.77 -12.00 -8.93
C MET A 134 -13.60 -12.45 -10.39
N SER A 135 -14.41 -13.42 -10.85
CA SER A 135 -14.35 -13.91 -12.23
C SER A 135 -15.23 -13.08 -13.16
N GLY A 136 -14.84 -12.98 -14.43
CA GLY A 136 -15.56 -12.19 -15.43
C GLY A 136 -15.08 -12.49 -16.86
N PRO A 137 -15.83 -12.08 -17.89
CA PRO A 137 -15.42 -12.25 -19.29
C PRO A 137 -14.13 -11.48 -19.62
N ASP A 138 -13.82 -10.47 -18.81
CA ASP A 138 -12.66 -9.61 -18.86
C ASP A 138 -11.47 -10.07 -18.00
N VAL A 139 -11.57 -11.24 -17.35
CA VAL A 139 -10.55 -11.76 -16.44
C VAL A 139 -10.07 -13.14 -16.88
N ASP A 140 -8.76 -13.26 -17.16
CA ASP A 140 -8.14 -14.53 -17.54
C ASP A 140 -7.75 -15.34 -16.29
N VAL A 141 -7.18 -14.66 -15.29
CA VAL A 141 -6.67 -15.30 -14.06
C VAL A 141 -7.07 -14.49 -12.82
N VAL A 142 -7.65 -15.17 -11.83
CA VAL A 142 -7.82 -14.67 -10.46
C VAL A 142 -6.78 -15.34 -9.58
N ILE A 143 -5.90 -14.56 -8.95
CA ILE A 143 -5.00 -15.08 -7.92
C ILE A 143 -5.60 -14.79 -6.55
N THR A 144 -5.98 -15.83 -5.82
CA THR A 144 -6.56 -15.72 -4.47
C THR A 144 -5.54 -16.18 -3.44
N GLU A 145 -5.02 -15.25 -2.65
CA GLU A 145 -4.20 -15.54 -1.49
C GLU A 145 -5.08 -15.97 -0.31
N ILE A 146 -4.76 -17.12 0.28
CA ILE A 146 -5.38 -17.61 1.50
C ILE A 146 -4.47 -17.26 2.68
N GLY A 147 -4.94 -16.34 3.52
CA GLY A 147 -4.27 -15.92 4.74
C GLY A 147 -4.17 -17.04 5.79
N GLY A 148 -3.38 -16.78 6.83
CA GLY A 148 -3.02 -17.79 7.83
C GLY A 148 -1.95 -18.77 7.34
N THR A 149 -1.79 -19.86 8.10
CA THR A 149 -0.89 -20.97 7.80
C THR A 149 -1.68 -22.28 7.71
N VAL A 150 -1.38 -23.10 6.72
CA VAL A 150 -1.98 -24.44 6.59
C VAL A 150 -1.65 -25.25 7.84
N GLY A 151 -2.68 -25.77 8.49
CA GLY A 151 -2.61 -26.43 9.79
C GLY A 151 -3.33 -25.66 10.90
N ASP A 152 -3.52 -24.35 10.72
CA ASP A 152 -4.25 -23.52 11.68
C ASP A 152 -5.77 -23.62 11.48
N ILE A 153 -6.50 -23.58 12.59
CA ILE A 153 -7.97 -23.70 12.64
C ILE A 153 -8.65 -22.59 11.82
N GLU A 154 -8.11 -21.38 11.89
CA GLU A 154 -8.70 -20.17 11.32
C GLU A 154 -8.81 -20.21 9.78
N SER A 155 -7.96 -20.98 9.11
CA SER A 155 -7.91 -21.04 7.64
C SER A 155 -8.71 -22.20 7.04
N LEU A 156 -9.21 -23.13 7.88
CA LEU A 156 -9.91 -24.34 7.43
C LEU A 156 -11.12 -24.04 6.52
N PRO A 157 -12.02 -23.07 6.83
CA PRO A 157 -13.14 -22.76 5.96
C PRO A 157 -12.71 -22.25 4.57
N PHE A 158 -11.65 -21.45 4.49
CA PHE A 158 -11.13 -20.94 3.23
C PHE A 158 -10.49 -22.03 2.37
N LEU A 159 -9.69 -22.91 2.98
CA LEU A 159 -9.07 -24.02 2.29
C LEU A 159 -10.12 -25.01 1.77
N GLU A 160 -11.16 -25.30 2.57
CA GLU A 160 -12.28 -26.13 2.12
C GLU A 160 -13.05 -25.47 0.96
N ALA A 161 -13.30 -24.15 1.03
CA ALA A 161 -13.93 -23.43 -0.07
C ALA A 161 -13.08 -23.47 -1.35
N ALA A 162 -11.76 -23.27 -1.27
CA ALA A 162 -10.86 -23.36 -2.42
C ALA A 162 -10.82 -24.77 -3.02
N ARG A 163 -10.83 -25.81 -2.17
CA ARG A 163 -10.94 -27.22 -2.59
C ARG A 163 -12.24 -27.47 -3.35
N GLN A 164 -13.36 -26.94 -2.85
CA GLN A 164 -14.65 -27.02 -3.53
C GLN A 164 -14.69 -26.19 -4.82
N VAL A 165 -14.06 -25.02 -4.90
CA VAL A 165 -13.94 -24.27 -6.16
C VAL A 165 -13.27 -25.13 -7.23
N ARG A 166 -12.17 -25.82 -6.91
CA ARG A 166 -11.52 -26.77 -7.85
C ARG A 166 -12.47 -27.88 -8.32
N HIS A 167 -13.33 -28.36 -7.44
CA HIS A 167 -14.35 -29.35 -7.80
C HIS A 167 -15.40 -28.76 -8.75
N ASP A 168 -15.91 -27.56 -8.44
CA ASP A 168 -17.02 -26.93 -9.15
C ASP A 168 -16.62 -26.42 -10.54
N VAL A 169 -15.39 -25.92 -10.72
CA VAL A 169 -14.93 -25.30 -11.99
C VAL A 169 -14.04 -26.21 -12.83
N GLY A 170 -13.67 -27.37 -12.28
CA GLY A 170 -12.82 -28.36 -12.92
C GLY A 170 -11.31 -28.17 -12.67
N ARG A 171 -10.59 -29.30 -12.55
CA ARG A 171 -9.17 -29.35 -12.20
C ARG A 171 -8.25 -28.59 -13.17
N GLY A 172 -8.60 -28.52 -14.45
CA GLY A 172 -7.83 -27.78 -15.47
C GLY A 172 -7.93 -26.26 -15.37
N ASN A 173 -8.84 -25.76 -14.53
CA ASN A 173 -9.08 -24.32 -14.34
C ASN A 173 -8.60 -23.81 -12.98
N VAL A 174 -7.99 -24.67 -12.16
CA VAL A 174 -7.49 -24.30 -10.83
C VAL A 174 -6.06 -24.76 -10.62
N PHE A 175 -5.23 -23.87 -10.10
CA PHE A 175 -3.84 -24.10 -9.73
C PHE A 175 -3.64 -23.80 -8.25
N PHE A 176 -2.98 -24.69 -7.51
CA PHE A 176 -2.57 -24.46 -6.13
C PHE A 176 -1.06 -24.19 -6.05
N LEU A 177 -0.70 -22.98 -5.62
CA LEU A 177 0.68 -22.58 -5.30
C LEU A 177 0.87 -22.60 -3.78
N HIS A 178 1.80 -23.43 -3.30
CA HIS A 178 2.08 -23.52 -1.86
C HIS A 178 3.43 -22.87 -1.51
N VAL A 179 3.41 -21.82 -0.69
CA VAL A 179 4.61 -21.15 -0.18
C VAL A 179 5.06 -21.83 1.11
N SER A 180 6.32 -22.22 1.17
CA SER A 180 6.91 -22.93 2.30
C SER A 180 8.29 -22.37 2.66
N LEU A 181 8.82 -22.73 3.82
CA LEU A 181 10.16 -22.33 4.29
C LEU A 181 11.13 -23.52 4.24
N VAL A 182 12.31 -23.29 3.67
CA VAL A 182 13.47 -24.19 3.73
C VAL A 182 14.53 -23.54 4.61
N PRO A 183 14.50 -23.80 5.94
CA PRO A 183 15.39 -23.13 6.87
C PRO A 183 16.82 -23.67 6.77
N TYR A 184 17.78 -22.78 7.04
CA TYR A 184 19.18 -23.12 7.25
C TYR A 184 19.46 -23.33 8.74
N ILE A 185 20.06 -24.47 9.08
CA ILE A 185 20.44 -24.79 10.46
C ILE A 185 21.91 -24.44 10.66
N GLY A 186 22.18 -23.34 11.34
CA GLY A 186 23.53 -22.80 11.56
C GLY A 186 24.54 -23.83 12.08
N PRO A 187 24.27 -24.52 13.21
CA PRO A 187 25.22 -25.47 13.78
C PRO A 187 25.61 -26.64 12.87
N SER A 188 24.69 -27.16 12.06
CA SER A 188 24.96 -28.27 11.13
C SER A 188 25.25 -27.81 9.69
N GLN A 189 25.22 -26.50 9.46
CA GLN A 189 25.47 -25.84 8.18
C GLN A 189 24.69 -26.44 6.99
N GLU A 190 23.43 -26.77 7.18
CA GLU A 190 22.63 -27.42 6.13
C GLU A 190 21.21 -26.85 6.04
N LEU A 191 20.68 -26.87 4.82
CA LEU A 191 19.27 -26.60 4.53
C LEU A 191 18.41 -27.82 4.87
N LYS A 192 17.21 -27.59 5.41
CA LYS A 192 16.28 -28.66 5.78
C LYS A 192 14.99 -28.60 4.97
N THR A 193 14.76 -29.64 4.17
CA THR A 193 13.53 -29.80 3.38
C THR A 193 12.33 -30.36 4.16
N LYS A 194 12.54 -30.80 5.41
CA LYS A 194 11.51 -31.51 6.20
C LYS A 194 10.29 -30.63 6.52
N PRO A 195 10.46 -29.34 6.90
CA PRO A 195 9.30 -28.47 7.12
C PRO A 195 8.39 -28.40 5.89
N THR A 196 8.94 -28.27 4.68
CA THR A 196 8.17 -28.29 3.43
C THR A 196 7.43 -29.61 3.22
N GLN A 197 8.08 -30.75 3.49
CA GLN A 197 7.45 -32.08 3.35
C GLN A 197 6.24 -32.23 4.28
N HIS A 198 6.37 -31.82 5.55
CA HIS A 198 5.26 -31.89 6.51
C HIS A 198 4.14 -30.90 6.16
N SER A 199 4.50 -29.70 5.70
CA SER A 199 3.55 -28.68 5.28
C SER A 199 2.69 -29.14 4.10
N VAL A 200 3.31 -29.76 3.09
CA VAL A 200 2.56 -30.33 1.96
C VAL A 200 1.71 -31.53 2.39
N ALA A 201 2.20 -32.37 3.31
CA ALA A 201 1.39 -33.45 3.86
C ALA A 201 0.14 -32.91 4.60
N ALA A 202 0.27 -31.82 5.36
CA ALA A 202 -0.86 -31.15 6.00
C ALA A 202 -1.86 -30.61 4.97
N LEU A 203 -1.39 -29.94 3.92
CA LEU A 203 -2.24 -29.46 2.82
C LEU A 203 -2.98 -30.60 2.08
N ARG A 204 -2.28 -31.72 1.86
CA ARG A 204 -2.87 -32.92 1.25
C ARG A 204 -3.91 -33.59 2.14
N SER A 205 -3.71 -33.56 3.46
CA SER A 205 -4.64 -34.17 4.42
C SER A 205 -6.03 -33.54 4.37
N ILE A 206 -6.13 -32.27 3.97
CA ILE A 206 -7.40 -31.55 3.74
C ILE A 206 -7.87 -31.62 2.27
N GLY A 207 -7.27 -32.47 1.45
CA GLY A 207 -7.71 -32.75 0.08
C GLY A 207 -7.18 -31.80 -1.00
N ILE A 208 -6.14 -31.01 -0.71
CA ILE A 208 -5.48 -30.12 -1.67
C ILE A 208 -4.10 -30.66 -2.05
N GLN A 209 -3.90 -30.97 -3.33
CA GLN A 209 -2.58 -31.26 -3.89
C GLN A 209 -2.01 -29.96 -4.49
N PRO A 210 -0.85 -29.47 -4.04
CA PRO A 210 -0.21 -28.33 -4.68
C PRO A 210 0.23 -28.69 -6.10
N ASP A 211 0.03 -27.76 -7.03
CA ASP A 211 0.51 -27.87 -8.41
C ASP A 211 1.96 -27.32 -8.54
N ALA A 212 2.37 -26.40 -7.65
CA ALA A 212 3.74 -25.95 -7.47
C ALA A 212 4.05 -25.56 -6.02
N ILE A 213 5.34 -25.55 -5.66
CA ILE A 213 5.84 -25.16 -4.34
C ILE A 213 6.86 -24.04 -4.51
N VAL A 214 6.66 -22.94 -3.81
CA VAL A 214 7.66 -21.87 -3.67
C VAL A 214 8.37 -22.05 -2.34
N CYS A 215 9.65 -22.37 -2.40
CA CYS A 215 10.51 -22.56 -1.26
C CYS A 215 11.23 -21.24 -0.94
N ARG A 216 10.79 -20.56 0.12
CA ARG A 216 11.50 -19.43 0.72
C ARG A 216 12.76 -19.91 1.43
N ALA A 217 13.86 -19.23 1.20
CA ALA A 217 15.15 -19.51 1.82
C ALA A 217 16.02 -18.26 1.86
N ASP A 218 17.00 -18.23 2.76
CA ASP A 218 18.01 -17.17 2.86
C ASP A 218 19.13 -17.31 1.80
N ARG A 219 19.06 -18.34 0.96
CA ARG A 219 20.07 -18.69 -0.06
C ARG A 219 19.49 -19.59 -1.14
N GLU A 220 20.27 -19.81 -2.20
CA GLU A 220 19.91 -20.77 -3.25
C GLU A 220 19.78 -22.20 -2.72
N ILE A 221 18.75 -22.92 -3.18
CA ILE A 221 18.51 -24.31 -2.80
C ILE A 221 19.12 -25.22 -3.88
N PRO A 222 20.02 -26.16 -3.51
CA PRO A 222 20.62 -27.08 -4.47
C PRO A 222 19.59 -27.93 -5.21
N GLU A 223 19.84 -28.22 -6.49
CA GLU A 223 18.96 -29.04 -7.34
C GLU A 223 18.65 -30.43 -6.75
N SER A 224 19.62 -31.04 -6.04
CA SER A 224 19.39 -32.31 -5.34
C SER A 224 18.32 -32.21 -4.24
N MET A 225 18.22 -31.05 -3.57
CA MET A 225 17.17 -30.80 -2.58
C MET A 225 15.83 -30.49 -3.23
N LYS A 226 15.80 -29.77 -4.37
CA LYS A 226 14.58 -29.57 -5.16
C LYS A 226 14.01 -30.90 -5.65
N ARG A 227 14.85 -31.77 -6.21
CA ARG A 227 14.47 -33.16 -6.56
C ARG A 227 13.91 -33.94 -5.38
N LYS A 228 14.52 -33.79 -4.21
CA LYS A 228 14.02 -34.42 -2.98
C LYS A 228 12.66 -33.87 -2.55
N ILE A 229 12.43 -32.56 -2.67
CA ILE A 229 11.13 -31.95 -2.37
C ILE A 229 10.10 -32.44 -3.38
N SER A 230 10.39 -32.38 -4.68
CA SER A 230 9.56 -32.90 -5.77
C SER A 230 9.10 -34.33 -5.49
N LEU A 231 10.06 -35.25 -5.26
CA LEU A 231 9.77 -36.66 -4.98
C LEU A 231 8.92 -36.87 -3.72
N MET A 232 9.25 -36.18 -2.63
CA MET A 232 8.58 -36.39 -1.33
C MET A 232 7.21 -35.71 -1.25
N CYS A 233 7.00 -34.65 -2.02
CA CYS A 233 5.76 -33.87 -2.06
C CYS A 233 4.82 -34.29 -3.21
N ASP A 234 5.30 -35.11 -4.15
CA ASP A 234 4.59 -35.51 -5.37
C ASP A 234 4.21 -34.30 -6.24
N VAL A 235 5.22 -33.48 -6.57
CA VAL A 235 5.09 -32.26 -7.38
C VAL A 235 6.17 -32.29 -8.45
N ASP A 236 5.86 -31.83 -9.67
CA ASP A 236 6.81 -31.77 -10.79
C ASP A 236 8.11 -31.04 -10.42
N GLU A 237 9.27 -31.54 -10.87
CA GLU A 237 10.59 -30.99 -10.50
C GLU A 237 10.73 -29.51 -10.90
N GLU A 238 10.25 -29.15 -12.09
CA GLU A 238 10.19 -27.76 -12.59
C GLU A 238 9.22 -26.85 -11.82
N ALA A 239 8.34 -27.43 -11.00
CA ALA A 239 7.35 -26.73 -10.18
C ALA A 239 7.82 -26.53 -8.73
N VAL A 240 9.06 -26.93 -8.40
CA VAL A 240 9.72 -26.65 -7.12
C VAL A 240 10.65 -25.46 -7.29
N VAL A 241 10.17 -24.28 -6.89
CA VAL A 241 10.77 -22.98 -7.18
C VAL A 241 11.50 -22.43 -5.96
N THR A 242 12.76 -22.02 -6.11
CA THR A 242 13.47 -21.29 -5.07
C THR A 242 13.12 -19.81 -5.12
N ALA A 243 12.59 -19.28 -4.03
CA ALA A 243 12.44 -17.84 -3.81
C ALA A 243 13.40 -17.44 -2.69
N SER A 244 14.67 -17.26 -3.07
CA SER A 244 15.71 -16.75 -2.17
C SER A 244 15.40 -15.30 -1.78
N ASP A 245 15.86 -14.88 -0.59
CA ASP A 245 15.69 -13.49 -0.15
C ASP A 245 16.35 -12.53 -1.15
N ALA A 246 15.57 -11.54 -1.58
CA ALA A 246 15.95 -10.61 -2.63
C ALA A 246 16.31 -9.24 -2.02
N PRO A 247 17.24 -8.47 -2.63
CA PRO A 247 17.65 -7.16 -2.14
C PRO A 247 16.51 -6.14 -2.10
N SER A 248 15.55 -6.27 -3.02
CA SER A 248 14.34 -5.47 -3.10
C SER A 248 13.12 -6.33 -3.43
N ILE A 249 11.94 -5.89 -3.00
CA ILE A 249 10.66 -6.53 -3.38
C ILE A 249 10.45 -6.53 -4.91
N TYR A 250 11.03 -5.58 -5.63
CA TYR A 250 10.90 -5.48 -7.08
C TYR A 250 11.76 -6.51 -7.85
N ASP A 251 12.71 -7.16 -7.17
CA ASP A 251 13.54 -8.23 -7.75
C ASP A 251 12.81 -9.59 -7.78
N ILE A 252 11.79 -9.78 -6.93
CA ILE A 252 11.08 -11.05 -6.77
C ILE A 252 10.49 -11.55 -8.11
N PRO A 253 9.90 -10.72 -8.99
CA PRO A 253 9.50 -11.15 -10.34
C PRO A 253 10.64 -11.77 -11.15
N LYS A 254 11.86 -11.22 -11.10
CA LYS A 254 13.03 -11.79 -11.79
C LYS A 254 13.47 -13.12 -11.16
N VAL A 255 13.37 -13.25 -9.84
CA VAL A 255 13.65 -14.51 -9.12
C VAL A 255 12.67 -15.61 -9.57
N LEU A 256 11.37 -15.34 -9.53
CA LEU A 256 10.34 -16.31 -9.92
C LEU A 256 10.42 -16.68 -11.42
N HIS A 257 10.68 -15.69 -12.28
CA HIS A 257 10.83 -15.93 -13.72
C HIS A 257 12.06 -16.78 -14.05
N ARG A 258 13.19 -16.54 -13.37
CA ARG A 258 14.42 -17.34 -13.55
C ARG A 258 14.19 -18.82 -13.21
N GLN A 259 13.31 -19.09 -12.25
CA GLN A 259 12.90 -20.44 -11.86
C GLN A 259 11.76 -21.01 -12.73
N GLY A 260 11.25 -20.24 -13.70
CA GLY A 260 10.24 -20.71 -14.66
C GLY A 260 8.81 -20.83 -14.12
N LEU A 261 8.52 -20.28 -12.94
CA LEU A 261 7.21 -20.45 -12.28
C LEU A 261 6.04 -19.97 -13.15
N ASP A 262 6.17 -18.78 -13.72
CA ASP A 262 5.15 -18.15 -14.55
C ASP A 262 4.90 -18.94 -15.84
N ALA A 263 5.96 -19.42 -16.50
CA ALA A 263 5.84 -20.27 -17.68
C ALA A 263 5.16 -21.62 -17.35
N TYR A 264 5.51 -22.21 -16.20
CA TYR A 264 4.87 -23.43 -15.71
C TYR A 264 3.37 -23.22 -15.43
N VAL A 265 3.00 -22.12 -14.77
CA VAL A 265 1.59 -21.77 -14.51
C VAL A 265 0.80 -21.60 -15.81
N VAL A 266 1.35 -20.87 -16.79
CA VAL A 266 0.71 -20.67 -18.10
C VAL A 266 0.44 -21.99 -18.80
N ARG A 267 1.44 -22.90 -18.84
CA ARG A 267 1.28 -24.23 -19.44
C ARG A 267 0.29 -25.09 -18.68
N ARG A 268 0.37 -25.11 -17.34
CA ARG A 268 -0.45 -25.98 -16.48
C ARG A 268 -1.94 -25.62 -16.48
N LEU A 269 -2.26 -24.35 -16.76
CA LEU A 269 -3.63 -23.84 -16.86
C LEU A 269 -4.13 -23.73 -18.31
N ASP A 270 -3.33 -24.12 -19.29
CA ASP A 270 -3.63 -23.99 -20.72
C ASP A 270 -4.00 -22.54 -21.10
N LEU A 271 -3.19 -21.59 -20.61
CA LEU A 271 -3.34 -20.16 -20.89
C LEU A 271 -2.59 -19.78 -22.17
N PRO A 272 -3.02 -18.72 -22.88
CA PRO A 272 -2.30 -18.21 -24.04
C PRO A 272 -0.85 -17.86 -23.69
N PHE A 273 0.11 -18.48 -24.39
CA PHE A 273 1.52 -18.24 -24.15
C PHE A 273 2.01 -17.02 -24.93
N ARG A 274 2.66 -16.10 -24.21
CA ARG A 274 3.46 -14.99 -24.73
C ARG A 274 4.67 -14.79 -23.83
N ASP A 275 5.76 -14.31 -24.40
CA ASP A 275 6.95 -13.94 -23.61
C ASP A 275 6.65 -12.73 -22.70
N VAL A 276 7.45 -12.61 -21.64
CA VAL A 276 7.33 -11.49 -20.69
C VAL A 276 7.89 -10.23 -21.33
N ASP A 277 7.10 -9.17 -21.39
CA ASP A 277 7.61 -7.83 -21.69
C ASP A 277 8.28 -7.23 -20.45
N TRP A 278 9.61 -7.13 -20.51
CA TRP A 278 10.43 -6.61 -19.42
C TRP A 278 10.65 -5.10 -19.46
N THR A 279 10.22 -4.40 -20.52
CA THR A 279 10.60 -3.00 -20.79
C THR A 279 10.37 -2.08 -19.60
N GLN A 280 9.16 -2.08 -19.04
CA GLN A 280 8.79 -1.22 -17.90
C GLN A 280 9.49 -1.64 -16.60
N TRP A 281 9.63 -2.95 -16.37
CA TRP A 281 10.16 -3.47 -15.11
C TRP A 281 11.68 -3.39 -15.05
N ASP A 282 12.37 -3.53 -16.19
CA ASP A 282 13.82 -3.37 -16.27
C ASP A 282 14.23 -1.91 -16.06
N GLU A 283 13.45 -0.95 -16.55
CA GLU A 283 13.67 0.47 -16.25
C GLU A 283 13.44 0.78 -14.76
N LEU A 284 12.43 0.18 -14.12
CA LEU A 284 12.26 0.25 -12.67
C LEU A 284 13.49 -0.32 -11.95
N LEU A 285 13.94 -1.52 -12.32
CA LEU A 285 15.10 -2.16 -11.68
C LEU A 285 16.39 -1.36 -11.88
N ARG A 286 16.57 -0.69 -13.03
CA ARG A 286 17.67 0.25 -13.25
C ARG A 286 17.65 1.37 -12.20
N ARG A 287 16.50 2.03 -12.00
CA ARG A 287 16.31 3.11 -11.01
C ARG A 287 16.50 2.62 -9.56
N VAL A 288 16.08 1.40 -9.26
CA VAL A 288 16.23 0.78 -7.94
C VAL A 288 17.70 0.53 -7.61
N HIS A 289 18.45 -0.06 -8.54
CA HIS A 289 19.81 -0.54 -8.29
C HIS A 289 20.91 0.46 -8.65
N GLN A 290 20.67 1.32 -9.64
CA GLN A 290 21.63 2.27 -10.20
C GLN A 290 21.04 3.70 -10.30
N PRO A 291 20.64 4.31 -9.17
CA PRO A 291 20.16 5.69 -9.14
C PRO A 291 21.31 6.68 -9.38
N ALA A 292 21.03 7.77 -10.08
CA ALA A 292 21.98 8.84 -10.37
C ALA A 292 22.24 9.76 -9.17
N GLU A 293 21.21 10.00 -8.37
CA GLU A 293 21.24 10.87 -7.20
C GLU A 293 20.67 10.18 -5.96
N GLU A 294 20.80 10.83 -4.82
CA GLU A 294 20.26 10.35 -3.56
C GLU A 294 19.74 11.52 -2.74
N VAL A 295 18.58 11.33 -2.11
CA VAL A 295 17.87 12.35 -1.37
C VAL A 295 17.35 11.77 -0.05
N THR A 296 17.49 12.53 1.03
CA THR A 296 17.08 12.13 2.37
C THR A 296 15.73 12.74 2.69
N ILE A 297 14.71 11.90 2.89
CA ILE A 297 13.36 12.35 3.23
C ILE A 297 13.01 11.88 4.64
N ALA A 298 12.58 12.80 5.50
CA ALA A 298 12.02 12.46 6.81
C ALA A 298 10.54 12.09 6.68
N LEU A 299 10.15 10.93 7.23
CA LEU A 299 8.76 10.58 7.48
C LEU A 299 8.46 10.80 8.96
N VAL A 300 7.70 11.86 9.26
CA VAL A 300 7.38 12.30 10.63
C VAL A 300 6.11 11.60 11.11
N GLY A 301 6.29 10.37 11.56
CA GLY A 301 5.24 9.44 11.91
C GLY A 301 5.07 9.28 13.41
N LYS A 302 3.87 8.86 13.81
CA LYS A 302 3.58 8.43 15.19
C LYS A 302 4.02 6.99 15.43
N TYR A 303 3.97 6.18 14.37
CA TYR A 303 4.14 4.73 14.41
C TYR A 303 5.41 4.29 13.67
N ILE A 304 6.57 4.77 14.11
CA ILE A 304 7.85 4.53 13.40
C ILE A 304 8.51 3.19 13.69
N ASP A 305 8.15 2.54 14.79
CA ASP A 305 8.71 1.23 15.18
C ASP A 305 8.19 0.07 14.32
N LEU A 306 7.09 0.29 13.58
CA LEU A 306 6.56 -0.65 12.59
C LEU A 306 6.46 0.04 11.23
N PRO A 307 7.44 -0.15 10.33
CA PRO A 307 7.43 0.42 9.00
C PRO A 307 6.16 0.12 8.18
N ASP A 308 5.52 -1.02 8.43
CA ASP A 308 4.30 -1.44 7.73
C ASP A 308 3.09 -0.54 8.03
N ALA A 309 3.10 0.23 9.12
CA ALA A 309 2.06 1.21 9.42
C ALA A 309 2.03 2.38 8.41
N TYR A 310 3.10 2.55 7.63
CA TYR A 310 3.26 3.57 6.61
C TYR A 310 3.78 2.97 5.29
N LEU A 311 3.43 1.72 5.01
CA LEU A 311 3.96 0.98 3.86
C LEU A 311 3.73 1.71 2.54
N SER A 312 2.48 2.10 2.23
CA SER A 312 2.13 2.81 1.00
C SER A 312 2.83 4.17 0.92
N VAL A 313 2.96 4.90 2.04
CA VAL A 313 3.69 6.18 2.07
C VAL A 313 5.18 5.95 1.74
N GLY A 314 5.81 4.96 2.37
CA GLY A 314 7.20 4.60 2.10
C GLY A 314 7.42 4.17 0.65
N GLU A 315 6.51 3.38 0.09
CA GLU A 315 6.54 2.97 -1.32
C GLU A 315 6.31 4.14 -2.27
N ALA A 316 5.41 5.07 -1.95
CA ALA A 316 5.13 6.25 -2.76
C ALA A 316 6.32 7.23 -2.78
N LEU A 317 7.01 7.38 -1.65
CA LEU A 317 8.27 8.13 -1.58
C LEU A 317 9.33 7.49 -2.48
N ARG A 318 9.54 6.17 -2.37
CA ARG A 318 10.48 5.43 -3.26
C ARG A 318 10.12 5.59 -4.72
N ALA A 319 8.84 5.50 -5.07
CA ALA A 319 8.35 5.73 -6.43
C ALA A 319 8.65 7.16 -6.92
N GLY A 320 8.47 8.18 -6.07
CA GLY A 320 8.90 9.55 -6.36
C GLY A 320 10.40 9.64 -6.64
N GLY A 321 11.22 8.89 -5.87
CA GLY A 321 12.65 8.71 -6.15
C GLY A 321 12.91 8.11 -7.53
N PHE A 322 12.22 7.02 -7.87
CA PHE A 322 12.35 6.39 -9.18
C PHE A 322 11.98 7.36 -10.31
N ALA A 323 10.96 8.20 -10.15
CA ALA A 323 10.57 9.19 -11.16
C ALA A 323 11.72 10.17 -11.52
N HIS A 324 12.59 10.46 -10.55
CA HIS A 324 13.74 11.37 -10.68
C HIS A 324 15.09 10.66 -10.76
N ASP A 325 15.11 9.34 -10.97
CA ASP A 325 16.33 8.52 -10.95
C ASP A 325 17.16 8.67 -9.67
N ALA A 326 16.49 8.85 -8.53
CA ALA A 326 17.08 9.13 -7.24
C ALA A 326 16.76 8.03 -6.20
N ARG A 327 17.75 7.72 -5.36
CA ARG A 327 17.57 6.86 -4.19
C ARG A 327 16.97 7.65 -3.04
N ILE A 328 15.87 7.16 -2.47
CA ILE A 328 15.32 7.70 -1.23
C ILE A 328 16.04 7.07 -0.03
N ARG A 329 16.73 7.90 0.76
CA ARG A 329 17.11 7.57 2.14
C ARG A 329 15.98 8.00 3.07
N LEU A 330 15.11 7.05 3.39
CA LEU A 330 13.99 7.30 4.28
C LEU A 330 14.47 7.37 5.73
N ARG A 331 14.27 8.51 6.38
CA ARG A 331 14.51 8.69 7.80
C ARG A 331 13.18 8.63 8.56
N TRP A 332 13.05 7.63 9.41
CA TRP A 332 11.90 7.50 10.30
C TRP A 332 12.10 8.42 11.50
N VAL A 333 11.19 9.38 11.68
CA VAL A 333 11.26 10.37 12.77
C VAL A 333 9.98 10.28 13.60
N GLY A 334 10.13 10.05 14.90
CA GLY A 334 9.01 10.06 15.84
C GLY A 334 8.44 11.46 15.92
N SER A 335 7.11 11.60 15.79
CA SER A 335 6.48 12.92 15.87
C SER A 335 6.83 13.64 17.17
N ASP A 336 6.80 12.92 18.30
CA ASP A 336 7.02 13.48 19.64
C ASP A 336 8.41 14.10 19.79
N ASP A 337 9.40 13.63 19.02
CA ASP A 337 10.77 14.16 19.03
C ASP A 337 10.88 15.56 18.37
N CYS A 338 9.84 15.99 17.65
CA CYS A 338 9.81 17.26 16.90
C CYS A 338 8.99 18.36 17.59
N GLU A 339 8.49 18.15 18.82
CA GLU A 339 7.65 19.14 19.51
C GLU A 339 8.39 20.44 19.83
N THR A 340 9.68 20.35 20.15
CA THR A 340 10.53 21.51 20.44
C THR A 340 11.36 21.89 19.22
N GLU A 341 11.70 23.17 19.08
CA GLU A 341 12.59 23.65 18.00
C GLU A 341 13.93 22.89 18.00
N SER A 342 14.52 22.65 19.17
CA SER A 342 15.77 21.89 19.29
C SER A 342 15.62 20.43 18.85
N GLY A 343 14.49 19.79 19.17
CA GLY A 343 14.21 18.42 18.74
C GLY A 343 13.99 18.34 17.23
N ALA A 344 13.17 19.22 16.68
CA ALA A 344 12.97 19.33 15.23
C ALA A 344 14.30 19.59 14.50
N ALA A 345 15.15 20.50 15.00
CA ALA A 345 16.46 20.77 14.41
C ALA A 345 17.40 19.56 14.46
N GLN A 346 17.38 18.79 15.54
CA GLN A 346 18.21 17.59 15.68
C GLN A 346 17.82 16.50 14.67
N HIS A 347 16.52 16.33 14.41
CA HIS A 347 16.01 15.23 13.58
C HIS A 347 15.82 15.60 12.10
N LEU A 348 15.59 16.88 11.80
CA LEU A 348 15.19 17.40 10.48
C LEU A 348 16.22 18.37 9.88
N GLY A 349 17.30 18.74 10.59
CA GLY A 349 18.22 19.77 10.12
C GLY A 349 19.04 19.41 8.86
N ASP A 350 19.24 18.12 8.62
CA ASP A 350 20.04 17.55 7.53
C ASP A 350 19.20 16.69 6.55
N VAL A 351 17.88 16.88 6.53
CA VAL A 351 17.00 16.25 5.54
C VAL A 351 16.70 17.19 4.38
N ASP A 352 16.47 16.63 3.20
CA ASP A 352 16.22 17.37 1.97
C ASP A 352 14.71 17.66 1.78
N GLY A 353 13.86 16.86 2.42
CA GLY A 353 12.40 17.02 2.41
C GLY A 353 11.71 16.27 3.55
N ILE A 354 10.44 16.61 3.79
CA ILE A 354 9.64 16.07 4.90
C ILE A 354 8.30 15.56 4.35
N CYS A 355 7.86 14.41 4.84
CA CYS A 355 6.51 13.90 4.65
C CYS A 355 5.85 13.76 6.03
N VAL A 356 4.71 14.41 6.21
CA VAL A 356 3.86 14.28 7.41
C VAL A 356 2.67 13.41 7.04
N PRO A 357 2.73 12.08 7.32
CA PRO A 357 1.66 11.16 6.97
C PRO A 357 0.43 11.33 7.87
N GLY A 358 -0.62 10.60 7.53
CA GLY A 358 -1.78 10.38 8.40
C GLY A 358 -1.39 9.85 9.79
N GLY A 359 -2.30 9.98 10.75
CA GLY A 359 -2.11 9.44 12.09
C GLY A 359 -3.45 9.28 12.78
N PHE A 360 -3.83 8.05 13.09
CA PHE A 360 -5.09 7.82 13.78
C PHE A 360 -4.95 8.10 15.28
N GLY A 361 -5.90 8.86 15.83
CA GLY A 361 -6.03 9.14 17.27
C GLY A 361 -5.11 10.22 17.84
N ILE A 362 -5.48 10.71 19.02
CA ILE A 362 -5.09 12.00 19.64
C ILE A 362 -3.62 12.26 20.03
N ARG A 363 -2.69 11.31 19.84
CA ARG A 363 -1.29 11.45 20.30
C ARG A 363 -0.35 11.86 19.17
N GLY A 364 0.65 12.68 19.49
CA GLY A 364 1.78 13.02 18.60
C GLY A 364 1.53 14.17 17.61
N ILE A 365 0.63 15.08 17.95
CA ILE A 365 0.19 16.15 17.05
C ILE A 365 1.06 17.38 17.21
N GLU A 366 1.32 17.83 18.43
CA GLU A 366 2.20 18.98 18.70
C GLU A 366 3.59 18.78 18.07
N GLY A 367 4.09 17.54 18.10
CA GLY A 367 5.28 17.12 17.36
C GLY A 367 5.23 17.34 15.84
N LYS A 368 4.10 16.98 15.19
CA LYS A 368 3.88 17.25 13.77
C LYS A 368 3.79 18.76 13.50
N LEU A 369 3.14 19.54 14.37
CA LEU A 369 3.09 21.00 14.25
C LEU A 369 4.48 21.62 14.35
N GLY A 370 5.32 21.15 15.29
CA GLY A 370 6.71 21.58 15.42
C GLY A 370 7.54 21.26 14.17
N ALA A 371 7.39 20.05 13.61
CA ALA A 371 8.05 19.68 12.35
C ALA A 371 7.62 20.57 11.17
N LEU A 372 6.32 20.91 11.07
CA LEU A 372 5.80 21.79 10.02
C LEU A 372 6.24 23.24 10.19
N THR A 373 6.31 23.74 11.43
CA THR A 373 6.86 25.05 11.75
C THR A 373 8.33 25.12 11.31
N TYR A 374 9.12 24.11 11.68
CA TYR A 374 10.53 24.01 11.30
C TYR A 374 10.70 23.95 9.78
N ALA A 375 9.89 23.15 9.09
CA ALA A 375 9.94 23.04 7.63
C ALA A 375 9.65 24.38 6.95
N ARG A 376 8.55 25.04 7.34
CA ARG A 376 8.09 26.33 6.80
C ARG A 376 9.15 27.42 6.95
N GLU A 377 9.73 27.53 8.14
CA GLU A 377 10.70 28.59 8.45
C GLU A 377 12.09 28.36 7.83
N ARG A 378 12.43 27.11 7.52
CA ARG A 378 13.72 26.73 6.91
C ARG A 378 13.64 26.48 5.41
N GLY A 379 12.44 26.60 4.81
CA GLY A 379 12.18 26.35 3.40
C GLY A 379 12.43 24.89 3.00
N ILE A 380 12.16 23.93 3.89
CA ILE A 380 12.36 22.49 3.61
C ILE A 380 11.08 21.97 2.92
N PRO A 381 11.16 21.45 1.68
CA PRO A 381 10.04 20.84 0.97
C PRO A 381 9.25 19.89 1.83
N VAL A 382 7.93 20.05 1.85
CA VAL A 382 7.05 19.28 2.72
C VAL A 382 5.75 18.86 2.04
N LEU A 383 5.35 17.62 2.29
CA LEU A 383 4.07 17.05 1.88
C LEU A 383 3.27 16.58 3.11
N GLY A 384 2.07 17.12 3.30
CA GLY A 384 1.11 16.68 4.33
C GLY A 384 0.01 15.79 3.75
N LEU A 385 -0.27 14.65 4.39
CA LEU A 385 -1.29 13.69 3.95
C LEU A 385 -2.38 13.52 5.02
N CYS A 386 -3.64 13.76 4.67
CA CYS A 386 -4.81 13.67 5.54
C CYS A 386 -4.61 14.47 6.84
N LEU A 387 -4.24 13.82 7.96
CA LEU A 387 -3.83 14.52 9.18
C LEU A 387 -2.70 15.54 8.93
N GLY A 388 -1.80 15.29 7.97
CA GLY A 388 -0.77 16.24 7.57
C GLY A 388 -1.35 17.57 7.07
N LEU A 389 -2.43 17.56 6.28
CA LEU A 389 -3.13 18.79 5.89
C LEU A 389 -3.73 19.49 7.11
N GLN A 390 -4.40 18.74 7.97
CA GLN A 390 -5.01 19.30 9.19
C GLN A 390 -3.96 19.95 10.09
N CYS A 391 -2.80 19.29 10.26
CA CYS A 391 -1.67 19.83 11.00
C CYS A 391 -1.10 21.11 10.35
N MET A 392 -1.00 21.17 9.02
CA MET A 392 -0.56 22.38 8.32
C MET A 392 -1.53 23.55 8.54
N VAL A 393 -2.84 23.29 8.44
CA VAL A 393 -3.87 24.31 8.72
C VAL A 393 -3.79 24.79 10.17
N ILE A 394 -3.65 23.88 11.14
CA ILE A 394 -3.51 24.22 12.57
C ILE A 394 -2.23 25.02 12.84
N GLU A 395 -1.09 24.59 12.29
CA GLU A 395 0.20 25.28 12.44
C GLU A 395 0.13 26.70 11.87
N TYR A 396 -0.38 26.84 10.65
CA TYR A 396 -0.51 28.15 10.00
C TYR A 396 -1.48 29.07 10.74
N ALA A 397 -2.59 28.52 11.25
CA ALA A 397 -3.55 29.26 12.06
C ALA A 397 -2.91 29.83 13.32
N ARG A 398 -2.13 29.01 14.06
CA ARG A 398 -1.47 29.42 15.30
C ARG A 398 -0.34 30.41 15.06
N ASN A 399 0.53 30.13 14.10
CA ASN A 399 1.82 30.80 13.98
C ASN A 399 1.81 31.98 13.02
N VAL A 400 0.93 31.98 12.00
CA VAL A 400 0.90 33.03 10.96
C VAL A 400 -0.38 33.84 11.02
N ALA A 401 -1.55 33.20 11.16
CA ALA A 401 -2.84 33.91 11.18
C ALA A 401 -3.24 34.48 12.56
N GLY A 402 -2.41 34.27 13.59
CA GLY A 402 -2.61 34.81 14.94
C GLY A 402 -3.77 34.18 15.72
N ILE A 403 -4.26 33.02 15.31
CA ILE A 403 -5.37 32.30 15.97
C ILE A 403 -4.79 31.42 17.08
N ALA A 404 -4.42 32.05 18.19
CA ALA A 404 -3.88 31.35 19.35
C ALA A 404 -4.87 30.30 19.87
N GLY A 405 -4.39 29.06 20.04
CA GLY A 405 -5.22 27.93 20.47
C GLY A 405 -6.06 27.26 19.38
N ALA A 406 -5.83 27.58 18.09
CA ALA A 406 -6.42 26.84 16.98
C ALA A 406 -6.15 25.33 17.09
N SER A 407 -7.16 24.50 16.88
CA SER A 407 -7.02 23.04 16.95
C SER A 407 -8.06 22.33 16.08
N SER A 408 -8.02 21.01 16.08
CA SER A 408 -9.12 20.15 15.62
C SER A 408 -10.02 19.78 16.79
N SER A 409 -11.33 19.75 16.58
CA SER A 409 -12.27 19.18 17.57
C SER A 409 -12.03 17.70 17.86
N GLU A 410 -11.30 16.99 16.98
CA GLU A 410 -10.85 15.61 17.21
C GLU A 410 -9.89 15.51 18.41
N PHE A 411 -9.01 16.50 18.56
CA PHE A 411 -7.86 16.44 19.45
C PHE A 411 -8.04 17.30 20.70
N ASP A 412 -8.75 18.42 20.53
CA ASP A 412 -9.14 19.30 21.62
C ASP A 412 -10.59 19.72 21.43
N ALA A 413 -11.51 18.93 21.98
CA ALA A 413 -12.94 19.23 21.95
C ALA A 413 -13.31 20.53 22.70
N ALA A 414 -12.40 21.07 23.52
CA ALA A 414 -12.61 22.32 24.26
C ALA A 414 -12.03 23.54 23.53
N THR A 415 -11.41 23.37 22.36
CA THR A 415 -10.84 24.49 21.61
C THR A 415 -11.92 25.52 21.28
N ARG A 416 -11.59 26.80 21.50
CA ARG A 416 -12.45 27.91 21.05
C ARG A 416 -12.29 28.22 19.57
N HIS A 417 -11.26 27.63 18.95
CA HIS A 417 -10.89 27.87 17.56
C HIS A 417 -10.75 26.55 16.78
N PRO A 418 -11.87 25.84 16.53
CA PRO A 418 -11.85 24.59 15.78
C PRO A 418 -11.68 24.87 14.29
N VAL A 419 -10.44 25.11 13.86
CA VAL A 419 -10.08 25.32 12.45
C VAL A 419 -10.22 24.04 11.63
N VAL A 420 -10.27 22.90 12.31
CA VAL A 420 -10.66 21.60 11.76
C VAL A 420 -11.82 21.05 12.61
N ALA A 421 -12.91 20.65 11.96
CA ALA A 421 -14.13 20.19 12.61
C ALA A 421 -14.91 19.23 11.71
N THR A 422 -15.81 18.43 12.27
CA THR A 422 -16.71 17.59 11.46
C THR A 422 -17.74 18.46 10.74
N MET A 423 -18.25 18.00 9.58
CA MET A 423 -19.33 18.71 8.86
C MET A 423 -20.59 18.90 9.71
N ALA A 424 -20.92 17.93 10.57
CA ALA A 424 -22.06 18.04 11.48
C ALA A 424 -21.88 19.17 12.50
N GLU A 425 -20.67 19.34 13.05
CA GLU A 425 -20.35 20.48 13.94
C GLU A 425 -20.42 21.80 13.17
N GLN A 426 -19.91 21.84 11.93
CA GLN A 426 -19.98 23.02 11.08
C GLN A 426 -21.43 23.42 10.78
N LEU A 427 -22.30 22.46 10.46
CA LEU A 427 -23.73 22.69 10.22
C LEU A 427 -24.49 23.02 11.52
N ALA A 428 -24.16 22.40 12.66
CA ALA A 428 -24.78 22.73 13.94
C ALA A 428 -24.48 24.16 14.39
N ILE A 429 -23.30 24.70 14.05
CA ILE A 429 -22.95 26.11 14.27
C ILE A 429 -23.79 27.06 13.40
N VAL A 430 -24.25 26.60 12.22
CA VAL A 430 -25.03 27.41 11.26
C VAL A 430 -26.55 27.26 11.45
N ASP A 431 -27.05 26.03 11.64
CA ASP A 431 -28.48 25.68 11.56
C ASP A 431 -29.05 24.99 12.83
N GLY A 432 -28.24 24.71 13.85
CA GLY A 432 -28.72 24.24 15.17
C GLY A 432 -29.26 22.80 15.26
N GLU A 433 -29.23 22.01 14.18
CA GLU A 433 -29.79 20.65 14.09
C GLU A 433 -28.75 19.65 13.51
N GLY A 434 -27.63 19.42 14.21
CA GLY A 434 -26.58 18.48 13.77
C GLY A 434 -26.70 17.10 14.41
N ASP A 435 -26.83 16.04 13.61
CA ASP A 435 -26.72 14.64 14.05
C ASP A 435 -25.27 14.33 14.45
N LEU A 436 -25.07 13.75 15.64
CA LEU A 436 -23.76 13.49 16.25
C LEU A 436 -23.09 12.24 15.63
N GLY A 437 -22.75 12.37 14.35
CA GLY A 437 -22.06 11.35 13.58
C GLY A 437 -21.70 11.88 12.21
N GLY A 438 -20.64 12.70 12.12
CA GLY A 438 -20.15 13.20 10.83
C GLY A 438 -19.94 12.05 9.83
N THR A 439 -20.32 12.27 8.57
CA THR A 439 -20.23 11.26 7.50
C THR A 439 -18.76 10.94 7.22
N MET A 440 -18.34 9.69 7.38
CA MET A 440 -16.99 9.25 7.04
C MET A 440 -16.82 9.31 5.51
N ARG A 441 -15.79 10.01 5.02
CA ARG A 441 -15.40 9.98 3.60
C ARG A 441 -14.43 8.84 3.37
N LEU A 442 -14.87 7.89 2.54
CA LEU A 442 -14.13 6.68 2.19
C LEU A 442 -14.12 6.49 0.68
N GLY A 443 -12.95 6.22 0.12
CA GLY A 443 -12.79 5.96 -1.31
C GLY A 443 -12.57 7.21 -2.14
N SER A 444 -12.83 7.12 -3.43
CA SER A 444 -12.50 8.16 -4.40
C SER A 444 -13.44 9.36 -4.33
N TYR A 445 -12.89 10.57 -4.21
CA TYR A 445 -13.61 11.83 -4.31
C TYR A 445 -12.93 12.76 -5.34
N PRO A 446 -13.72 13.47 -6.17
CA PRO A 446 -13.19 14.43 -7.10
C PRO A 446 -12.75 15.72 -6.39
N ALA A 447 -11.73 16.37 -6.92
CA ALA A 447 -11.28 17.70 -6.53
C ALA A 447 -11.03 18.58 -7.76
N SER A 448 -11.45 19.85 -7.65
CA SER A 448 -11.17 20.92 -8.60
C SER A 448 -9.99 21.73 -8.07
N LEU A 449 -8.93 21.86 -8.88
CA LEU A 449 -7.70 22.57 -8.54
C LEU A 449 -7.62 23.92 -9.23
N ASP A 450 -7.07 24.91 -8.52
CA ASP A 450 -6.85 26.25 -9.06
C ASP A 450 -5.73 26.23 -10.11
N ALA A 451 -6.00 26.82 -11.29
CA ALA A 451 -5.01 26.89 -12.35
C ALA A 451 -3.78 27.73 -11.94
N GLY A 452 -2.58 27.19 -12.18
CA GLY A 452 -1.31 27.81 -11.78
C GLY A 452 -0.90 27.55 -10.32
N SER A 453 -1.70 26.78 -9.57
CA SER A 453 -1.28 26.26 -8.26
C SER A 453 -0.15 25.23 -8.40
N VAL A 454 0.63 25.06 -7.33
CA VAL A 454 1.69 24.05 -7.24
C VAL A 454 1.10 22.65 -7.42
N VAL A 455 -0.07 22.37 -6.84
CA VAL A 455 -0.76 21.09 -7.01
C VAL A 455 -1.22 20.86 -8.46
N ALA A 456 -1.84 21.84 -9.12
CA ALA A 456 -2.30 21.67 -10.51
C ALA A 456 -1.13 21.45 -11.48
N GLU A 457 0.00 22.12 -11.26
CA GLU A 457 1.22 21.89 -12.01
C GLU A 457 1.80 20.49 -11.77
N ALA A 458 1.84 20.03 -10.51
CA ALA A 458 2.30 18.69 -10.18
C ALA A 458 1.47 17.62 -10.89
N TYR A 459 0.13 17.71 -10.81
CA TYR A 459 -0.79 16.78 -11.46
C TYR A 459 -0.81 16.91 -13.00
N GLY A 460 -0.47 18.07 -13.54
CA GLY A 460 -0.69 18.40 -14.96
C GLY A 460 -2.18 18.47 -15.34
N SER A 461 -3.06 18.67 -14.36
CA SER A 461 -4.52 18.72 -14.50
C SER A 461 -5.14 19.62 -13.44
N THR A 462 -6.30 20.20 -13.72
CA THR A 462 -7.12 20.95 -12.74
C THR A 462 -8.31 20.16 -12.21
N SER A 463 -8.43 18.88 -12.58
CA SER A 463 -9.44 17.96 -12.08
C SER A 463 -8.77 16.62 -11.77
N VAL A 464 -8.93 16.18 -10.54
CA VAL A 464 -8.27 14.98 -10.01
C VAL A 464 -9.23 14.22 -9.11
N ASP A 465 -8.94 12.93 -8.89
CA ASP A 465 -9.71 12.06 -8.00
C ASP A 465 -8.74 11.37 -7.03
N GLU A 466 -8.99 11.48 -5.73
CA GLU A 466 -8.14 10.91 -4.70
C GLU A 466 -8.91 10.08 -3.68
N ARG A 467 -8.22 9.16 -3.00
CA ARG A 467 -8.84 8.27 -2.01
C ARG A 467 -8.83 8.90 -0.62
N HIS A 468 -9.98 8.95 0.03
CA HIS A 468 -10.16 9.54 1.36
C HIS A 468 -10.36 8.48 2.44
N ARG A 469 -9.95 8.82 3.67
CA ARG A 469 -10.22 8.08 4.90
C ARG A 469 -10.24 9.02 6.11
N HIS A 470 -11.21 9.92 6.15
CA HIS A 470 -11.36 10.87 7.27
C HIS A 470 -12.81 11.31 7.48
N ARG A 471 -13.05 11.98 8.61
CA ARG A 471 -14.34 12.59 8.98
C ARG A 471 -14.23 14.09 9.26
N TYR A 472 -13.04 14.54 9.68
CA TYR A 472 -12.79 15.93 10.02
C TYR A 472 -12.37 16.71 8.79
N GLU A 473 -12.89 17.94 8.69
CA GLU A 473 -12.73 18.82 7.55
C GLU A 473 -12.21 20.18 8.01
N VAL A 474 -11.57 20.92 7.09
CA VAL A 474 -11.24 22.33 7.36
C VAL A 474 -12.53 23.10 7.60
N ASN A 475 -12.57 23.89 8.66
CA ASN A 475 -13.72 24.70 8.99
C ASN A 475 -13.75 25.96 8.12
N ASN A 476 -14.73 26.03 7.21
CA ASN A 476 -14.87 27.12 6.26
C ASN A 476 -15.01 28.51 6.91
N ALA A 477 -15.46 28.60 8.16
CA ALA A 477 -15.55 29.86 8.90
C ALA A 477 -14.18 30.55 9.07
N TYR A 478 -13.07 29.78 9.05
CA TYR A 478 -11.71 30.29 9.19
C TYR A 478 -11.00 30.49 7.83
N ARG A 479 -11.59 30.05 6.72
CA ARG A 479 -10.96 30.05 5.40
C ARG A 479 -10.53 31.44 4.95
N GLY A 480 -11.38 32.46 5.17
CA GLY A 480 -11.07 33.85 4.82
C GLY A 480 -9.84 34.39 5.56
N GLN A 481 -9.81 34.24 6.90
CA GLN A 481 -8.70 34.70 7.72
C GLN A 481 -7.38 33.99 7.39
N LEU A 482 -7.42 32.68 7.11
CA LEU A 482 -6.25 31.90 6.72
C LEU A 482 -5.73 32.30 5.34
N ALA A 483 -6.63 32.57 4.39
CA ALA A 483 -6.27 33.03 3.05
C ALA A 483 -5.65 34.44 3.08
N GLU A 484 -6.20 35.36 3.87
CA GLU A 484 -5.63 36.70 4.09
C GLU A 484 -4.22 36.63 4.71
N ALA A 485 -3.97 35.63 5.56
CA ALA A 485 -2.66 35.36 6.13
C ALA A 485 -1.69 34.69 5.13
N GLY A 486 -2.14 34.26 3.95
CA GLY A 486 -1.29 33.75 2.86
C GLY A 486 -1.40 32.24 2.57
N LEU A 487 -2.23 31.48 3.28
CA LEU A 487 -2.46 30.07 2.97
C LEU A 487 -3.38 29.93 1.76
N VAL A 488 -2.96 29.17 0.74
CA VAL A 488 -3.74 28.98 -0.48
C VAL A 488 -4.55 27.69 -0.39
N PHE A 489 -5.86 27.79 -0.58
CA PHE A 489 -6.78 26.65 -0.66
C PHE A 489 -6.89 26.18 -2.11
N SER A 490 -5.78 25.65 -2.65
CA SER A 490 -5.57 25.41 -4.09
C SER A 490 -6.41 24.28 -4.68
N GLY A 491 -7.13 23.52 -3.87
CA GLY A 491 -8.06 22.51 -4.35
C GLY A 491 -9.23 22.30 -3.41
N THR A 492 -10.42 22.17 -4.00
CA THR A 492 -11.68 21.96 -3.27
C THR A 492 -12.53 20.88 -3.92
N SER A 493 -13.54 20.40 -3.20
CA SER A 493 -14.62 19.61 -3.80
C SER A 493 -15.27 20.39 -4.95
N PRO A 494 -15.94 19.73 -5.91
CA PRO A 494 -16.50 20.42 -7.08
C PRO A 494 -17.52 21.52 -6.77
N ASP A 495 -18.17 21.46 -5.60
CA ASP A 495 -19.08 22.48 -5.08
C ASP A 495 -18.37 23.61 -4.30
N GLY A 496 -17.05 23.51 -4.13
CA GLY A 496 -16.20 24.48 -3.45
C GLY A 496 -16.24 24.41 -1.92
N THR A 497 -17.00 23.47 -1.34
CA THR A 497 -17.30 23.44 0.10
C THR A 497 -16.23 22.76 0.94
N LEU A 498 -15.63 21.67 0.46
CA LEU A 498 -14.60 20.94 1.18
C LEU A 498 -13.23 21.35 0.67
N VAL A 499 -12.31 21.64 1.58
CA VAL A 499 -10.90 21.89 1.24
C VAL A 499 -10.21 20.54 1.05
N GLU A 500 -9.70 20.30 -0.15
CA GLU A 500 -9.02 19.05 -0.50
C GLU A 500 -7.50 19.21 -0.56
N PHE A 501 -7.04 20.41 -0.94
CA PHE A 501 -5.63 20.75 -1.05
C PHE A 501 -5.35 22.14 -0.46
N VAL A 502 -4.22 22.25 0.23
CA VAL A 502 -3.66 23.52 0.68
C VAL A 502 -2.20 23.61 0.30
N GLU A 503 -1.73 24.82 0.03
CA GLU A 503 -0.34 25.08 -0.28
C GLU A 503 0.10 26.49 0.13
N LEU A 504 1.40 26.74 0.08
CA LEU A 504 1.95 28.09 0.04
C LEU A 504 2.39 28.44 -1.37
N PRO A 505 2.33 29.72 -1.77
CA PRO A 505 2.86 30.15 -3.06
C PRO A 505 4.34 29.77 -3.20
N ARG A 506 4.76 29.37 -4.41
CA ARG A 506 6.13 28.87 -4.68
C ARG A 506 7.20 29.89 -4.32
N GLU A 507 6.90 31.18 -4.46
CA GLU A 507 7.77 32.30 -4.09
C GLU A 507 7.95 32.45 -2.57
N VAL A 508 7.05 31.90 -1.76
CA VAL A 508 7.13 31.90 -0.30
C VAL A 508 7.84 30.64 0.20
N HIS A 509 7.52 29.48 -0.39
CA HIS A 509 8.11 28.20 0.01
C HIS A 509 8.24 27.28 -1.20
N PRO A 510 9.40 26.61 -1.41
CA PRO A 510 9.68 25.87 -2.66
C PRO A 510 8.67 24.76 -2.95
N TYR A 511 8.22 24.06 -1.91
CA TYR A 511 7.15 23.08 -1.99
C TYR A 511 6.52 22.90 -0.60
N TYR A 512 5.41 23.57 -0.32
CA TYR A 512 4.63 23.38 0.90
C TYR A 512 3.23 22.97 0.46
N VAL A 513 2.98 21.67 0.39
CA VAL A 513 1.75 21.11 -0.19
C VAL A 513 1.13 20.13 0.78
N ALA A 514 -0.19 20.15 0.89
CA ALA A 514 -0.95 19.19 1.66
C ALA A 514 -2.23 18.77 0.95
N THR A 515 -2.69 17.57 1.26
CA THR A 515 -3.98 17.06 0.79
C THR A 515 -4.74 16.35 1.91
N GLN A 516 -6.08 16.44 1.91
CA GLN A 516 -6.93 15.66 2.81
C GLN A 516 -6.96 14.17 2.46
N ALA A 517 -6.57 13.84 1.23
CA ALA A 517 -6.62 12.48 0.71
C ALA A 517 -5.35 11.68 1.02
N HIS A 518 -5.32 10.46 0.51
CA HIS A 518 -4.22 9.49 0.62
C HIS A 518 -3.66 9.12 -0.78
N PRO A 519 -2.93 10.05 -1.43
CA PRO A 519 -2.33 9.84 -2.75
C PRO A 519 -1.33 8.67 -2.82
N GLU A 520 -0.78 8.27 -1.68
CA GLU A 520 0.11 7.11 -1.56
C GLU A 520 -0.56 5.81 -2.04
N LEU A 521 -1.88 5.70 -1.88
CA LEU A 521 -2.65 4.50 -2.23
C LEU A 521 -2.76 4.32 -3.75
N LYS A 522 -2.66 5.42 -4.51
CA LYS A 522 -2.67 5.43 -5.99
C LYS A 522 -1.28 5.40 -6.60
N SER A 523 -0.22 5.50 -5.79
CA SER A 523 1.16 5.41 -6.27
C SER A 523 1.52 3.98 -6.68
N ARG A 524 2.32 3.86 -7.73
CA ARG A 524 2.86 2.58 -8.23
C ARG A 524 4.36 2.73 -8.45
N PRO A 525 5.17 1.68 -8.28
CA PRO A 525 6.62 1.77 -8.51
C PRO A 525 6.96 2.16 -9.96
N THR A 526 6.11 1.79 -10.93
CA THR A 526 6.27 2.14 -12.35
C THR A 526 5.53 3.42 -12.77
N LYS A 527 4.75 4.02 -11.86
CA LYS A 527 3.94 5.22 -12.08
C LYS A 527 3.83 5.97 -10.75
N ALA A 528 4.85 6.76 -10.45
CA ALA A 528 4.90 7.54 -9.23
C ALA A 528 3.73 8.53 -9.16
N HIS A 529 3.15 8.68 -7.98
CA HIS A 529 2.11 9.68 -7.77
C HIS A 529 2.67 11.11 -7.93
N PRO A 530 1.97 12.02 -8.64
CA PRO A 530 2.45 13.38 -8.91
C PRO A 530 2.91 14.18 -7.69
N LEU A 531 2.16 14.17 -6.58
CA LEU A 531 2.54 14.90 -5.36
C LEU A 531 3.83 14.37 -4.72
N PHE A 532 4.09 13.06 -4.81
CA PHE A 532 5.33 12.48 -4.30
C PHE A 532 6.50 12.80 -5.24
N ALA A 533 6.30 12.70 -6.56
CA ALA A 533 7.30 13.15 -7.53
C ALA A 533 7.61 14.65 -7.36
N GLY A 534 6.60 15.49 -7.09
CA GLY A 534 6.76 16.92 -6.79
C GLY A 534 7.62 17.17 -5.55
N LEU A 535 7.34 16.49 -4.44
CA LEU A 535 8.13 16.57 -3.21
C LEU A 535 9.60 16.19 -3.47
N ILE A 536 9.84 15.07 -4.15
CA ILE A 536 11.20 14.58 -4.42
C ILE A 536 11.96 15.53 -5.35
N GLY A 537 11.30 16.06 -6.38
CA GLY A 537 11.90 17.07 -7.27
C GLY A 537 12.34 18.31 -6.50
N ALA A 538 11.45 18.87 -5.67
CA ALA A 538 11.77 20.03 -4.84
C ALA A 538 12.89 19.76 -3.81
N ALA A 539 12.93 18.55 -3.24
CA ALA A 539 13.99 18.13 -2.33
C ALA A 539 15.36 18.04 -3.03
N LEU A 540 15.41 17.52 -4.26
CA LEU A 540 16.62 17.48 -5.08
C LEU A 540 17.10 18.89 -5.45
N ASP A 541 16.19 19.78 -5.84
CA ASP A 541 16.54 21.16 -6.18
C ASP A 541 17.13 21.90 -4.97
N ARG A 542 16.50 21.79 -3.79
CA ARG A 542 17.05 22.31 -2.53
C ARG A 542 18.42 21.71 -2.21
N GLN A 543 18.59 20.41 -2.38
CA GLN A 543 19.87 19.74 -2.13
C GLN A 543 20.97 20.29 -3.05
N ARG A 544 20.66 20.59 -4.32
CA ARG A 544 21.61 21.19 -5.27
C ARG A 544 21.94 22.63 -4.90
N GLU A 545 20.98 23.43 -4.44
CA GLU A 545 21.18 24.81 -3.99
C GLU A 545 22.05 24.91 -2.72
N THR A 546 21.94 23.92 -1.84
CA THR A 546 22.68 23.87 -0.56
C THR A 546 24.08 23.26 -0.69
N ARG A 547 24.37 22.56 -1.80
CA ARG A 547 25.72 22.08 -2.13
C ARG A 547 26.59 23.27 -2.57
N LEU A 548 27.70 23.50 -1.87
CA LEU A 548 28.72 24.44 -2.33
C LEU A 548 29.24 24.02 -3.72
N PRO A 549 29.36 24.93 -4.70
CA PRO A 549 29.97 24.60 -5.99
C PRO A 549 31.40 24.14 -5.76
N VAL A 550 31.69 22.89 -6.12
CA VAL A 550 33.07 22.41 -6.18
C VAL A 550 33.68 23.02 -7.45
N GLU A 551 34.61 23.97 -7.29
CA GLU A 551 35.46 24.41 -8.40
C GLU A 551 36.16 23.16 -8.95
N GLN A 552 35.76 22.72 -10.15
CA GLN A 552 36.52 21.74 -10.89
C GLN A 552 37.89 22.36 -11.18
N ALA A 553 38.92 21.89 -10.47
CA ALA A 553 40.29 22.28 -10.71
C ALA A 553 40.61 22.07 -12.19
N VAL A 554 40.70 23.17 -12.94
CA VAL A 554 41.17 23.19 -14.32
C VAL A 554 42.60 22.65 -14.27
N GLY A 555 42.78 21.43 -14.80
CA GLY A 555 44.09 20.81 -14.90
C GLY A 555 45.01 21.72 -15.72
N HIS A 556 46.01 22.30 -15.06
CA HIS A 556 47.16 22.90 -15.73
C HIS A 556 47.87 21.78 -16.50
N VAL A 557 47.68 21.76 -17.82
CA VAL A 557 48.55 21.02 -18.73
C VAL A 557 49.85 21.83 -18.81
N GLU A 558 50.87 21.43 -18.04
CA GLU A 558 52.25 21.86 -18.30
C GLU A 558 52.69 21.26 -19.63
N GLN A 559 52.83 22.12 -20.64
CA GLN A 559 53.65 21.86 -21.81
C GLN A 559 55.11 21.77 -21.34
N VAL A 560 55.69 20.58 -21.45
CA VAL A 560 57.14 20.40 -21.40
C VAL A 560 57.64 20.44 -22.84
N ASP A 561 58.16 21.60 -23.24
CA ASP A 561 59.04 21.74 -24.40
C ASP A 561 60.50 21.48 -23.99
N ALA A 562 61.21 20.76 -24.87
CA ALA A 562 62.66 20.52 -25.01
C ALA A 562 63.14 19.07 -24.81
#